data_AF-A0A1I4TB50-F1
#
_entry.id   AF-A0A1I4TB50-F1
#
_cell.length_a   1.000
_cell.length_b   1.000
_cell.length_c   1.000
_cell.angle_alpha   90.00
_cell.angle_beta   90.00
_cell.angle_gamma   90.00
#
_symmetry.space_group_name_H-M   'P 1'
#
loop_
_entity.id
_entity.type
_entity.pdbx_description
1 polymer ?
#
loop_
_entity_poly.entity_id
_entity_poly.type
_entity_poly.pdbx_seq_one_letter_code
_entity_poly.pdbx_strand_id
1 'polypeptide(L)'
;MKGKNVFEITALRLRVETPVHIGSRHGFLNALEFIRHEGRIFVLDEEKMGNFLLKKNLLERFCQAAYSDELRRKGIYGFLRDYCGRINIKNIEDLAAYSVPGGGYGMGQFRPFVRDGRNRIFLPGSSIKGALRTAVLYRCLKRAGVNKWMEKVRHWIEELEATSPNRRFNKSTRLSESMQKDLLQHCVLENLRDQKGKHQNRDLLRCLKVRDAYPVEDGKLETRVIPVYFLARNGEGLFYRSKNPQSRDDLIVWVEAVVEGTFETELLWDLELFERFRRANSDGQFPVESPEDVLKCVVEMNRDVMEEERKFFESPSGDGRKWALGLKNWYEKSLKGSWLRVGYGAGMLSTTVNLLWPHESLRQKVRNVCGHNRGKDPAPKTRRVWPENDNTVKPLGWARLFYRKGEEDSWQPVGVEVTATESKPPVADGTERIATGGPTGSAFSGKGMPVAMYPSSAAKPVEKGQEREGTLHMKDKEWFARFEGDARDAVIENPQLIPSGTEEGTKAIFYIVYQSKKKGIKARILKVLS
;
A
#
# COMPACT_ATOMS: atom_id res chain seq x y z
N MET A 1 -42.46 24.39 -10.18
CA MET A 1 -41.63 23.97 -9.04
C MET A 1 -40.17 24.00 -9.48
N LYS A 2 -39.37 24.94 -8.98
CA LYS A 2 -37.91 24.93 -9.23
C LYS A 2 -37.37 23.61 -8.67
N GLY A 3 -36.67 22.83 -9.50
CA GLY A 3 -36.14 21.52 -9.09
C GLY A 3 -35.30 21.66 -7.84
N LYS A 4 -35.61 20.90 -6.78
CA LYS A 4 -34.76 20.85 -5.59
C LYS A 4 -33.39 20.32 -6.01
N ASN A 5 -32.33 21.03 -5.67
CA ASN A 5 -30.97 20.51 -5.84
C ASN A 5 -30.84 19.22 -5.01
N VAL A 6 -30.59 18.11 -5.71
CA VAL A 6 -30.44 16.78 -5.10
C VAL A 6 -29.06 16.63 -4.44
N PHE A 7 -28.07 17.38 -4.91
CA PHE A 7 -26.70 17.37 -4.42
C PHE A 7 -26.22 18.75 -4.01
N GLU A 8 -25.49 18.82 -2.90
CA GLU A 8 -24.53 19.90 -2.64
C GLU A 8 -23.20 19.51 -3.31
N ILE A 9 -22.61 20.42 -4.08
CA ILE A 9 -21.36 20.19 -4.81
C ILE A 9 -20.26 21.09 -4.27
N THR A 10 -19.14 20.48 -3.89
CA THR A 10 -17.93 21.15 -3.46
C THR A 10 -16.79 20.77 -4.39
N ALA A 11 -16.20 21.75 -5.06
CA ALA A 11 -15.01 21.53 -5.88
C ALA A 11 -13.79 21.38 -4.96
N LEU A 12 -12.91 20.44 -5.31
CA LEU A 12 -11.71 20.10 -4.56
C LEU A 12 -10.50 20.17 -5.47
N ARG A 13 -9.48 20.92 -5.06
CA ARG A 13 -8.19 21.02 -5.75
C ARG A 13 -7.09 20.46 -4.87
N LEU A 14 -6.30 19.56 -5.46
CA LEU A 14 -5.19 18.85 -4.83
C LEU A 14 -3.89 19.25 -5.54
N ARG A 15 -3.07 20.05 -4.88
CA ARG A 15 -1.75 20.43 -5.38
C ARG A 15 -0.68 19.49 -4.82
N VAL A 16 -0.03 18.71 -5.68
CA VAL A 16 1.01 17.76 -5.31
C VAL A 16 2.25 18.52 -4.80
N GLU A 17 2.68 18.22 -3.57
CA GLU A 17 3.87 18.82 -2.95
C GLU A 17 4.99 17.80 -2.76
N THR A 18 4.63 16.51 -2.65
CA THR A 18 5.58 15.41 -2.67
C THR A 18 5.09 14.28 -3.56
N PRO A 19 5.98 13.40 -4.05
CA PRO A 19 5.60 12.44 -5.08
C PRO A 19 4.42 11.58 -4.67
N VAL A 20 3.39 11.58 -5.50
CA VAL A 20 2.20 10.74 -5.35
C VAL A 20 2.33 9.59 -6.34
N HIS A 21 2.21 8.36 -5.85
CA HIS A 21 2.05 7.17 -6.69
C HIS A 21 0.74 6.48 -6.32
N ILE A 22 -0.13 6.27 -7.30
CA ILE A 22 -1.30 5.40 -7.19
C ILE A 22 -1.13 4.33 -8.26
N GLY A 23 -0.95 3.09 -7.82
CA GLY A 23 -0.73 1.96 -8.74
C GLY A 23 -2.00 1.54 -9.46
N SER A 24 -1.85 1.05 -10.67
CA SER A 24 -2.92 0.37 -11.41
C SER A 24 -3.13 -1.07 -10.93
N ARG A 25 -4.15 -1.76 -11.44
CA ARG A 25 -4.40 -3.18 -11.15
C ARG A 25 -3.29 -4.11 -11.65
N HIS A 26 -2.47 -3.66 -12.61
CA HIS A 26 -1.38 -4.45 -13.20
C HIS A 26 -0.18 -4.62 -12.26
N GLY A 27 -0.06 -3.79 -11.21
CA GLY A 27 0.94 -3.94 -10.17
C GLY A 27 2.34 -3.45 -10.56
N PHE A 28 2.98 -4.07 -11.55
CA PHE A 28 4.32 -3.71 -12.05
C PHE A 28 4.50 -4.10 -13.53
N LEU A 29 5.35 -3.36 -14.23
CA LEU A 29 5.84 -3.66 -15.57
C LEU A 29 7.28 -4.18 -15.47
N ASN A 30 7.57 -5.27 -16.18
CA ASN A 30 8.87 -5.91 -16.23
C ASN A 30 9.73 -5.38 -17.38
N ALA A 31 11.02 -5.70 -17.38
CA ALA A 31 11.98 -5.29 -18.42
C ALA A 31 11.62 -5.70 -19.86
N LEU A 32 10.62 -6.57 -20.05
CA LEU A 32 10.07 -6.98 -21.35
C LEU A 32 8.88 -6.14 -21.82
N GLU A 33 8.41 -5.21 -21.00
CA GLU A 33 7.23 -4.37 -21.27
C GLU A 33 7.61 -2.90 -21.50
N PHE A 34 8.89 -2.56 -21.36
CA PHE A 34 9.38 -1.20 -21.58
C PHE A 34 10.80 -1.18 -22.14
N ILE A 35 11.13 -0.07 -22.81
CA ILE A 35 12.48 0.27 -23.26
C ILE A 35 13.00 1.42 -22.40
N ARG A 36 14.21 1.29 -21.86
CA ARG A 36 14.95 2.39 -21.24
C ARG A 36 15.92 2.98 -22.25
N HIS A 37 15.78 4.26 -22.56
CA HIS A 37 16.66 4.98 -23.46
C HIS A 37 16.77 6.45 -23.06
N GLU A 38 17.98 7.00 -23.05
CA GLU A 38 18.26 8.44 -22.80
C GLU A 38 17.53 9.03 -21.56
N GLY A 39 17.57 8.31 -20.43
CA GLY A 39 16.95 8.78 -19.18
C GLY A 39 15.41 8.80 -19.19
N ARG A 40 14.78 8.09 -20.13
CA ARG A 40 13.34 7.90 -20.23
C ARG A 40 12.98 6.42 -20.28
N ILE A 41 11.75 6.14 -19.86
CA ILE A 41 11.11 4.84 -19.96
C ILE A 41 10.00 4.94 -20.99
N PHE A 42 10.07 4.11 -22.03
CA PHE A 42 9.09 3.98 -23.08
C PHE A 42 8.30 2.70 -22.83
N VAL A 43 7.05 2.83 -22.39
CA VAL A 43 6.18 1.67 -22.15
C VAL A 43 5.64 1.24 -23.50
N LEU A 44 5.87 -0.02 -23.85
CA LEU A 44 5.54 -0.52 -25.18
C LEU A 44 4.03 -0.72 -25.35
N ASP A 45 3.57 -0.45 -26.56
CA ASP A 45 2.27 -0.88 -27.02
C ASP A 45 2.42 -2.25 -27.67
N GLU A 46 1.71 -3.25 -27.15
CA GLU A 46 1.82 -4.65 -27.60
C GLU A 46 1.47 -4.80 -29.10
N GLU A 47 0.46 -4.08 -29.57
CA GLU A 47 0.01 -4.15 -30.96
C GLU A 47 1.00 -3.47 -31.89
N LYS A 48 1.48 -2.28 -31.53
CA LYS A 48 2.51 -1.58 -32.32
C LYS A 48 3.80 -2.37 -32.39
N MET A 49 4.23 -2.94 -31.26
CA MET A 49 5.42 -3.80 -31.19
C MET A 49 5.26 -5.07 -32.02
N GLY A 50 4.13 -5.77 -31.90
CA GLY A 50 3.83 -6.97 -32.68
C GLY A 50 3.83 -6.69 -34.19
N ASN A 51 3.15 -5.62 -34.62
CA ASN A 51 3.13 -5.19 -36.01
C ASN A 51 4.51 -4.81 -36.54
N PHE A 52 5.33 -4.14 -35.72
CA PHE A 52 6.70 -3.81 -36.07
C PHE A 52 7.56 -5.07 -36.26
N LEU A 53 7.49 -6.01 -35.32
CA LEU A 53 8.23 -7.27 -35.40
C LEU A 53 7.82 -8.11 -36.61
N LEU A 54 6.51 -8.17 -36.92
CA LEU A 54 5.99 -8.83 -38.12
C LEU A 54 6.53 -8.20 -39.40
N LYS A 55 6.46 -6.87 -39.54
CA LYS A 55 6.98 -6.14 -40.70
C LYS A 55 8.48 -6.34 -40.91
N LYS A 56 9.23 -6.59 -39.85
CA LYS A 56 10.68 -6.85 -39.88
C LYS A 56 11.03 -8.34 -39.99
N ASN A 57 10.05 -9.24 -40.04
CA ASN A 57 10.24 -10.68 -39.99
C ASN A 57 11.05 -11.15 -38.75
N LEU A 58 10.81 -10.50 -37.60
CA LEU A 58 11.53 -10.75 -36.34
C LEU A 58 10.67 -11.40 -35.26
N LEU A 59 9.38 -11.66 -35.52
CA LEU A 59 8.46 -12.15 -34.48
C LEU A 59 8.91 -13.50 -33.90
N GLU A 60 9.22 -14.48 -34.75
CA GLU A 60 9.69 -15.79 -34.30
C GLU A 60 11.01 -15.69 -33.52
N ARG A 61 11.93 -14.86 -34.00
CA ARG A 61 13.21 -14.61 -33.32
C ARG A 61 13.00 -13.95 -31.96
N PHE A 62 12.07 -13.01 -31.86
CA PHE A 62 11.72 -12.35 -30.60
C PHE A 62 11.12 -13.35 -29.61
N CYS A 63 10.21 -14.24 -30.06
CA CYS A 63 9.69 -15.32 -29.22
C CYS A 63 10.81 -16.24 -28.73
N GLN A 64 11.71 -16.69 -29.61
CA GLN A 64 12.88 -17.49 -29.22
C GLN A 64 13.77 -16.74 -28.21
N ALA A 65 13.99 -15.45 -28.40
CA ALA A 65 14.77 -14.62 -27.49
C ALA A 65 14.08 -14.37 -26.14
N ALA A 66 12.74 -14.45 -26.08
CA ALA A 66 11.97 -14.37 -24.85
C ALA A 66 12.01 -15.68 -24.05
N TYR A 67 12.08 -16.83 -24.73
CA TYR A 67 12.28 -18.14 -24.11
C TYR A 67 13.74 -18.38 -23.72
N SER A 68 14.69 -17.80 -24.45
CA SER A 68 16.09 -17.77 -24.06
C SER A 68 16.33 -16.64 -23.05
N ASP A 69 17.40 -16.74 -22.26
CA ASP A 69 17.75 -15.68 -21.30
C ASP A 69 18.26 -14.39 -22.00
N GLU A 70 18.20 -14.33 -23.35
CA GLU A 70 18.69 -13.22 -24.16
C GLU A 70 17.95 -11.91 -23.87
N LEU A 71 16.61 -11.90 -23.91
CA LEU A 71 15.85 -10.68 -23.64
C LEU A 71 15.99 -10.21 -22.19
N ARG A 72 16.13 -11.14 -21.23
CA ARG A 72 16.38 -10.77 -19.82
C ARG A 72 17.74 -10.09 -19.65
N ARG A 73 18.76 -10.59 -20.34
CA ARG A 73 20.13 -10.06 -20.23
C ARG A 73 20.34 -8.77 -21.02
N LYS A 74 19.82 -8.67 -22.24
CA LYS A 74 20.04 -7.52 -23.14
C LYS A 74 18.93 -6.48 -23.09
N GLY A 75 17.74 -6.86 -22.62
CA GLY A 75 16.52 -6.06 -22.76
C GLY A 75 16.05 -5.94 -24.21
N ILE A 76 14.85 -5.39 -24.39
CA ILE A 76 14.26 -5.19 -25.72
C ILE A 76 15.10 -4.23 -26.56
N TYR A 77 15.63 -3.17 -25.97
CA TYR A 77 16.51 -2.24 -26.68
C TYR A 77 17.74 -2.94 -27.28
N GLY A 78 18.39 -3.80 -26.49
CA GLY A 78 19.55 -4.56 -26.96
C GLY A 78 19.18 -5.54 -28.07
N PHE A 79 18.05 -6.24 -27.95
CA PHE A 79 17.53 -7.10 -29.02
C PHE A 79 17.29 -6.31 -30.30
N LEU A 80 16.53 -5.23 -30.22
CA LEU A 80 16.17 -4.46 -31.39
C LEU A 80 17.42 -3.83 -32.04
N ARG A 81 18.41 -3.39 -31.25
CA ARG A 81 19.69 -2.92 -31.76
C ARG A 81 20.45 -4.01 -32.53
N ASP A 82 20.47 -5.23 -32.00
CA ASP A 82 21.23 -6.33 -32.59
C ASP A 82 20.62 -6.82 -33.92
N TYR A 83 19.29 -6.81 -34.05
CA TYR A 83 18.60 -7.33 -35.26
C TYR A 83 18.08 -6.25 -36.23
N CYS A 84 17.88 -5.01 -35.79
CA CYS A 84 17.45 -3.89 -36.64
C CYS A 84 18.56 -2.85 -36.89
N GLY A 85 19.72 -2.98 -36.26
CA GLY A 85 20.79 -1.99 -36.33
C GLY A 85 20.52 -0.77 -35.44
N ARG A 86 21.00 0.41 -35.85
CA ARG A 86 20.87 1.63 -35.03
C ARG A 86 19.41 2.09 -35.01
N ILE A 87 18.80 2.06 -33.84
CA ILE A 87 17.43 2.54 -33.61
C ILE A 87 17.49 3.94 -33.03
N ASN A 88 16.80 4.89 -33.67
CA ASN A 88 16.67 6.24 -33.15
C ASN A 88 15.50 6.34 -32.16
N ILE A 89 15.45 7.44 -31.41
CA ILE A 89 14.39 7.68 -30.42
C ILE A 89 12.98 7.69 -31.03
N LYS A 90 12.83 8.21 -32.26
CA LYS A 90 11.53 8.24 -32.98
C LYS A 90 10.96 6.84 -33.21
N ASN A 91 11.80 5.91 -33.63
CA ASN A 91 11.39 4.51 -33.80
C ASN A 91 10.92 3.90 -32.46
N ILE A 92 11.48 4.30 -31.32
CA ILE A 92 11.06 3.81 -30.01
C ILE A 92 9.73 4.46 -29.60
N GLU A 93 9.57 5.75 -29.87
CA GLU A 93 8.32 6.48 -29.63
C GLU A 93 7.15 5.91 -30.43
N ASP A 94 7.38 5.52 -31.68
CA ASP A 94 6.37 4.89 -32.54
C ASP A 94 5.91 3.52 -32.00
N LEU A 95 6.75 2.84 -31.20
CA LEU A 95 6.41 1.56 -30.55
C LEU A 95 5.79 1.75 -29.16
N ALA A 96 5.87 2.94 -28.59
CA ALA A 96 5.43 3.21 -27.24
C ALA A 96 3.93 3.54 -27.18
N ALA A 97 3.27 3.08 -26.11
CA ALA A 97 1.97 3.58 -25.69
C ALA A 97 2.12 4.97 -25.04
N TYR A 98 3.20 5.16 -24.28
CA TYR A 98 3.60 6.44 -23.69
C TYR A 98 5.07 6.39 -23.24
N SER A 99 5.64 7.56 -22.93
CA SER A 99 6.96 7.65 -22.31
C SER A 99 6.95 8.51 -21.04
N VAL A 100 7.84 8.21 -20.11
CA VAL A 100 7.98 8.93 -18.84
C VAL A 100 9.46 9.15 -18.53
N PRO A 101 9.89 10.37 -18.14
CA PRO A 101 11.24 10.62 -17.66
C PRO A 101 11.61 9.80 -16.42
N GLY A 102 12.90 9.49 -16.27
CA GLY A 102 13.44 8.82 -15.10
C GLY A 102 13.78 7.34 -15.32
N GLY A 103 13.75 6.59 -14.23
CA GLY A 103 14.34 5.26 -14.14
C GLY A 103 15.86 5.33 -13.87
N GLY A 104 16.47 4.17 -13.64
CA GLY A 104 17.90 4.08 -13.34
C GLY A 104 18.52 2.76 -13.76
N TYR A 105 19.84 2.68 -13.65
CA TYR A 105 20.59 1.43 -13.86
C TYR A 105 20.12 0.36 -12.86
N GLY A 106 20.06 -0.90 -13.31
CA GLY A 106 19.55 -2.01 -12.49
C GLY A 106 18.03 -2.05 -12.30
N MET A 107 17.26 -1.12 -12.87
CA MET A 107 15.79 -1.18 -12.85
C MET A 107 15.27 -2.29 -13.77
N GLY A 108 14.94 -3.46 -13.19
CA GLY A 108 14.33 -4.58 -13.91
C GLY A 108 12.80 -4.55 -13.97
N GLN A 109 12.16 -3.75 -13.12
CA GLN A 109 10.72 -3.56 -13.09
C GLN A 109 10.37 -2.21 -12.45
N PHE A 110 9.20 -1.68 -12.74
CA PHE A 110 8.66 -0.51 -12.03
C PHE A 110 7.13 -0.57 -11.94
N ARG A 111 6.54 0.19 -11.01
CA ARG A 111 5.08 0.28 -10.86
C ARG A 111 4.54 1.46 -11.66
N PRO A 112 3.72 1.24 -12.71
CA PRO A 112 3.14 2.35 -13.48
C PRO A 112 2.08 3.10 -12.68
N PHE A 113 1.91 4.37 -13.00
CA PHE A 113 0.85 5.20 -12.42
C PHE A 113 -0.50 4.86 -13.07
N VAL A 114 -1.58 4.92 -12.31
CA VAL A 114 -2.94 4.62 -12.80
C VAL A 114 -3.38 5.60 -13.88
N ARG A 115 -3.98 5.07 -14.95
CA ARG A 115 -4.46 5.84 -16.10
C ARG A 115 -5.87 5.41 -16.47
N ASP A 116 -6.62 6.33 -17.06
CA ASP A 116 -7.96 6.05 -17.57
C ASP A 116 -7.90 5.31 -18.92
N GLY A 117 -9.07 4.98 -19.49
CA GLY A 117 -9.16 4.31 -20.79
C GLY A 117 -8.60 5.10 -21.97
N ARG A 118 -8.24 6.37 -21.79
CA ARG A 118 -7.59 7.25 -22.78
C ARG A 118 -6.11 7.49 -22.45
N ASN A 119 -5.52 6.66 -21.58
CA ASN A 119 -4.14 6.75 -21.14
C ASN A 119 -3.80 8.05 -20.38
N ARG A 120 -4.81 8.76 -19.85
CA ARG A 120 -4.62 9.97 -19.05
C ARG A 120 -4.43 9.63 -17.59
N ILE A 121 -3.47 10.30 -16.95
CA ILE A 121 -3.22 10.19 -15.52
C ILE A 121 -4.35 10.84 -14.74
N PHE A 122 -4.82 10.18 -13.68
CA PHE A 122 -5.86 10.70 -12.81
C PHE A 122 -5.67 10.16 -11.38
N LEU A 123 -6.24 10.83 -10.39
CA LEU A 123 -6.36 10.30 -9.03
C LEU A 123 -7.74 9.66 -8.87
N PRO A 124 -7.84 8.33 -8.64
CA PRO A 124 -9.12 7.69 -8.52
C PRO A 124 -9.95 8.24 -7.36
N GLY A 125 -11.23 8.51 -7.61
CA GLY A 125 -12.19 8.99 -6.62
C GLY A 125 -12.32 7.98 -5.47
N SER A 126 -12.13 6.69 -5.72
CA SER A 126 -12.06 5.66 -4.68
C SER A 126 -10.85 5.81 -3.75
N SER A 127 -9.69 6.23 -4.28
CA SER A 127 -8.48 6.46 -3.49
C SER A 127 -8.62 7.71 -2.63
N ILE A 128 -9.19 8.78 -3.18
CA ILE A 128 -9.51 10.01 -2.45
C ILE A 128 -10.55 9.69 -1.36
N LYS A 129 -11.69 9.06 -1.73
CA LYS A 129 -12.75 8.69 -0.80
C LYS A 129 -12.27 7.77 0.33
N GLY A 130 -11.32 6.88 0.05
CA GLY A 130 -10.67 6.06 1.08
C GLY A 130 -9.95 6.89 2.14
N ALA A 131 -9.19 7.90 1.73
CA ALA A 131 -8.52 8.81 2.65
C ALA A 131 -9.53 9.68 3.43
N LEU A 132 -10.57 10.19 2.76
CA LEU A 132 -11.67 10.91 3.43
C LEU A 132 -12.35 10.05 4.50
N ARG A 133 -12.68 8.79 4.15
CA ARG A 133 -13.32 7.83 5.07
C ARG A 133 -12.49 7.58 6.31
N THR A 134 -11.19 7.34 6.16
CA THR A 134 -10.29 7.11 7.29
C THR A 134 -10.24 8.34 8.21
N ALA A 135 -10.22 9.54 7.65
CA ALA A 135 -10.23 10.77 8.43
C ALA A 135 -11.52 10.99 9.22
N VAL A 136 -12.68 10.71 8.62
CA VAL A 136 -13.97 10.75 9.33
C VAL A 136 -13.96 9.74 10.48
N LEU A 137 -13.54 8.50 10.22
CA LEU A 137 -13.44 7.46 11.26
C LEU A 137 -12.50 7.86 12.40
N TYR A 138 -11.35 8.46 12.07
CA TYR A 138 -10.38 8.98 13.03
C TYR A 138 -11.02 10.02 13.95
N ARG A 139 -11.69 11.04 13.39
CA ARG A 139 -12.37 12.07 14.19
C ARG A 139 -13.47 11.48 15.07
N CYS A 140 -14.28 10.56 14.54
CA CYS A 140 -15.33 9.88 15.29
C CYS A 140 -14.78 9.21 16.55
N LEU A 141 -13.72 8.42 16.38
CA LEU A 141 -13.07 7.71 17.49
C LEU A 141 -12.44 8.65 18.51
N LYS A 142 -11.78 9.71 18.03
CA LYS A 142 -11.14 10.71 18.88
C LYS A 142 -12.17 11.40 19.78
N ARG A 143 -13.35 11.74 19.23
CA ARG A 143 -14.44 12.39 19.97
C ARG A 143 -15.24 11.43 20.85
N ALA A 144 -15.42 10.17 20.44
CA ALA A 144 -16.16 9.16 21.21
C ALA A 144 -15.44 8.64 22.47
N GLY A 145 -14.21 9.09 22.73
CA GLY A 145 -13.38 8.65 23.84
C GLY A 145 -12.54 7.42 23.48
N VAL A 146 -11.24 7.63 23.31
CA VAL A 146 -10.27 6.61 22.90
C VAL A 146 -10.22 5.41 23.87
N ASN A 147 -10.43 5.65 25.17
CA ASN A 147 -10.34 4.62 26.22
C ASN A 147 -11.30 3.44 26.00
N LYS A 148 -12.57 3.71 25.66
CA LYS A 148 -13.56 2.65 25.39
C LYS A 148 -13.14 1.74 24.24
N TRP A 149 -12.52 2.33 23.22
CA TRP A 149 -12.05 1.60 22.05
C TRP A 149 -10.75 0.84 22.33
N MET A 150 -9.87 1.37 23.18
CA MET A 150 -8.64 0.68 23.56
C MET A 150 -8.91 -0.66 24.24
N GLU A 151 -9.90 -0.75 25.13
CA GLU A 151 -10.26 -2.04 25.75
C GLU A 151 -10.75 -3.05 24.72
N LYS A 152 -11.61 -2.62 23.78
CA LYS A 152 -12.03 -3.48 22.64
C LYS A 152 -10.83 -3.94 21.80
N VAL A 153 -9.87 -3.05 21.54
CA VAL A 153 -8.64 -3.37 20.78
C VAL A 153 -7.75 -4.35 21.55
N ARG A 154 -7.58 -4.17 22.86
CA ARG A 154 -6.80 -5.07 23.73
C ARG A 154 -7.39 -6.47 23.75
N HIS A 155 -8.68 -6.58 24.01
CA HIS A 155 -9.37 -7.86 24.02
C HIS A 155 -9.26 -8.58 22.67
N TRP A 156 -9.44 -7.84 21.57
CA TRP A 156 -9.27 -8.40 20.23
C TRP A 156 -7.84 -8.88 19.94
N ILE A 157 -6.81 -8.15 20.42
CA ILE A 157 -5.43 -8.60 20.31
C ILE A 157 -5.23 -9.93 21.05
N GLU A 158 -5.75 -10.04 22.27
CA GLU A 158 -5.68 -11.27 23.09
C GLU A 158 -6.35 -12.45 22.38
N GLU A 159 -7.55 -12.25 21.82
CA GLU A 159 -8.25 -13.25 21.02
C GLU A 159 -7.45 -13.70 19.79
N LEU A 160 -6.79 -12.76 19.11
CA LEU A 160 -5.94 -13.05 17.95
C LEU A 160 -4.67 -13.79 18.35
N GLU A 161 -4.03 -13.42 19.45
CA GLU A 161 -2.86 -14.10 20.00
C GLU A 161 -3.19 -15.55 20.38
N ALA A 162 -4.37 -15.79 20.96
CA ALA A 162 -4.90 -17.13 21.25
C ALA A 162 -5.29 -17.92 19.98
N THR A 163 -5.41 -17.26 18.82
CA THR A 163 -5.74 -17.91 17.55
C THR A 163 -4.48 -18.41 16.84
N SER A 164 -4.55 -19.58 16.19
CA SER A 164 -3.44 -20.10 15.40
C SER A 164 -3.01 -19.14 14.27
N PRO A 165 -1.70 -19.01 13.96
CA PRO A 165 -1.18 -18.05 12.97
C PRO A 165 -1.93 -18.06 11.63
N ASN A 166 -2.28 -19.25 11.13
CA ASN A 166 -2.99 -19.43 9.85
C ASN A 166 -4.42 -18.88 9.84
N ARG A 167 -5.06 -18.71 11.01
CA ARG A 167 -6.42 -18.18 11.15
C ARG A 167 -6.45 -16.69 11.54
N ARG A 168 -5.31 -16.10 11.95
CA ARG A 168 -5.22 -14.71 12.42
C ARG A 168 -5.61 -13.69 11.36
N PHE A 169 -5.19 -13.87 10.11
CA PHE A 169 -5.47 -12.91 9.03
C PHE A 169 -6.97 -12.73 8.74
N ASN A 170 -7.76 -13.82 8.76
CA ASN A 170 -9.21 -13.74 8.56
C ASN A 170 -9.97 -13.19 9.78
N LYS A 171 -9.37 -13.24 10.97
CA LYS A 171 -9.94 -12.62 12.17
C LYS A 171 -9.52 -11.16 12.34
N SER A 172 -8.38 -10.75 11.77
CA SER A 172 -7.89 -9.38 11.92
C SER A 172 -8.70 -8.34 11.12
N THR A 173 -9.48 -8.78 10.14
CA THR A 173 -10.46 -7.94 9.42
C THR A 173 -11.63 -7.51 10.30
N ARG A 174 -12.00 -8.31 11.32
CA ARG A 174 -13.22 -8.14 12.14
C ARG A 174 -13.23 -6.90 13.02
N LEU A 175 -12.09 -6.44 13.54
CA LEU A 175 -12.05 -5.21 14.34
C LEU A 175 -12.37 -3.99 13.48
N SER A 176 -11.75 -3.91 12.29
CA SER A 176 -12.02 -2.81 11.36
C SER A 176 -13.48 -2.76 10.92
N GLU A 177 -14.12 -3.93 10.81
CA GLU A 177 -15.55 -4.06 10.51
C GLU A 177 -16.42 -3.59 11.69
N SER A 178 -16.12 -4.00 12.92
CA SER A 178 -16.88 -3.58 14.11
C SER A 178 -16.82 -2.08 14.34
N MET A 179 -15.64 -1.46 14.19
CA MET A 179 -15.48 -0.02 14.37
C MET A 179 -16.24 0.76 13.28
N GLN A 180 -16.14 0.32 12.02
CA GLN A 180 -16.89 0.92 10.93
C GLN A 180 -18.40 0.76 11.12
N LYS A 181 -18.84 -0.41 11.60
CA LYS A 181 -20.24 -0.69 11.88
C LYS A 181 -20.81 0.28 12.92
N ASP A 182 -20.12 0.41 14.04
CA ASP A 182 -20.58 1.21 15.17
C ASP A 182 -20.52 2.72 14.85
N LEU A 183 -19.54 3.18 14.06
CA LEU A 183 -19.30 4.62 13.87
C LEU A 183 -19.81 5.21 12.55
N LEU A 184 -19.85 4.42 11.48
CA LEU A 184 -20.22 4.90 10.14
C LEU A 184 -21.41 4.16 9.54
N GLN A 185 -21.67 2.91 9.92
CA GLN A 185 -22.68 2.04 9.29
C GLN A 185 -23.89 1.72 10.17
N HIS A 186 -24.29 2.69 11.00
CA HIS A 186 -25.43 2.57 11.89
C HIS A 186 -26.67 3.37 11.43
N CYS A 187 -26.59 4.15 10.35
CA CYS A 187 -27.70 4.98 9.89
C CYS A 187 -28.84 4.13 9.30
N VAL A 188 -30.01 4.15 9.94
CA VAL A 188 -31.20 3.43 9.47
C VAL A 188 -31.91 4.23 8.37
N LEU A 189 -32.58 3.54 7.45
CA LEU A 189 -33.49 4.14 6.46
C LEU A 189 -34.91 3.68 6.73
N GLU A 190 -35.87 4.59 6.54
CA GLU A 190 -37.30 4.28 6.57
C GLU A 190 -37.62 3.11 5.63
N ASN A 191 -38.44 2.16 6.09
CA ASN A 191 -38.97 1.04 5.32
C ASN A 191 -37.97 -0.02 4.83
N LEU A 192 -36.71 -0.01 5.27
CA LEU A 192 -35.78 -1.13 5.03
C LEU A 192 -35.76 -2.08 6.23
N ARG A 193 -36.26 -3.31 6.05
CA ARG A 193 -36.12 -4.39 7.04
C ARG A 193 -34.65 -4.63 7.35
N ASP A 194 -34.34 -4.90 8.61
CA ASP A 194 -32.99 -5.25 9.05
C ASP A 194 -32.57 -6.59 8.44
N GLN A 195 -31.95 -6.54 7.26
CA GLN A 195 -31.39 -7.72 6.62
C GLN A 195 -30.00 -7.97 7.21
N LYS A 196 -29.88 -9.02 8.04
CA LYS A 196 -28.60 -9.52 8.59
C LYS A 196 -27.52 -9.48 7.49
N GLY A 197 -26.49 -8.68 7.69
CA GLY A 197 -25.31 -8.61 6.82
C GLY A 197 -25.28 -7.50 5.76
N LYS A 198 -26.32 -6.65 5.61
CA LYS A 198 -26.30 -5.53 4.63
C LYS A 198 -25.93 -4.17 5.24
N HIS A 199 -24.80 -4.10 5.93
CA HIS A 199 -24.31 -2.87 6.59
C HIS A 199 -23.98 -1.73 5.61
N GLN A 200 -23.72 -2.03 4.34
CA GLN A 200 -23.38 -1.03 3.33
C GLN A 200 -24.51 0.01 3.13
N ASN A 201 -25.78 -0.39 3.21
CA ASN A 201 -26.92 0.53 3.04
C ASN A 201 -27.06 1.55 4.17
N ARG A 202 -26.43 1.27 5.32
CA ARG A 202 -26.45 2.09 6.53
C ARG A 202 -25.24 3.00 6.67
N ASP A 203 -24.36 2.99 5.68
CA ASP A 203 -23.12 3.77 5.71
C ASP A 203 -23.42 5.24 5.41
N LEU A 204 -23.13 6.13 6.38
CA LEU A 204 -23.29 7.58 6.22
C LEU A 204 -22.55 8.11 4.99
N LEU A 205 -21.38 7.55 4.67
CA LEU A 205 -20.58 7.98 3.51
C LEU A 205 -21.16 7.49 2.17
N ARG A 206 -22.38 6.93 2.15
CA ARG A 206 -23.19 6.86 0.94
C ARG A 206 -23.68 8.23 0.49
N CYS A 207 -23.86 9.18 1.41
CA CYS A 207 -24.19 10.55 1.07
C CYS A 207 -23.05 11.22 0.29
N LEU A 208 -21.80 10.82 0.54
CA LEU A 208 -20.64 11.39 -0.14
C LEU A 208 -20.29 10.62 -1.42
N LYS A 209 -20.35 11.28 -2.59
CA LYS A 209 -19.79 10.79 -3.85
C LYS A 209 -18.53 11.60 -4.17
N VAL A 210 -17.51 10.92 -4.69
CA VAL A 210 -16.22 11.53 -5.03
C VAL A 210 -15.92 11.16 -6.46
N ARG A 211 -15.77 12.16 -7.34
CA ARG A 211 -15.38 11.93 -8.74
C ARG A 211 -13.89 11.63 -8.83
N ASP A 212 -13.50 11.02 -9.95
CA ASP A 212 -12.09 10.90 -10.31
C ASP A 212 -11.49 12.30 -10.51
N ALA A 213 -10.29 12.53 -9.97
CA ALA A 213 -9.61 13.82 -10.10
C ALA A 213 -8.67 13.83 -11.28
N TYR A 214 -8.80 14.85 -12.13
CA TYR A 214 -7.97 15.01 -13.32
C TYR A 214 -7.03 16.21 -13.19
N PRO A 215 -5.87 16.19 -13.85
CA PRO A 215 -4.99 17.36 -13.93
C PRO A 215 -5.75 18.57 -14.49
N VAL A 216 -5.48 19.76 -13.97
CA VAL A 216 -5.98 21.02 -14.54
C VAL A 216 -5.38 21.20 -15.93
N GLU A 217 -6.19 21.55 -16.93
CA GLU A 217 -5.79 21.59 -18.35
C GLU A 217 -4.58 22.50 -18.62
N ASP A 218 -4.55 23.68 -18.01
CA ASP A 218 -3.44 24.64 -18.13
C ASP A 218 -2.38 24.51 -17.01
N GLY A 219 -2.52 23.48 -16.17
CA GLY A 219 -1.62 23.22 -15.06
C GLY A 219 -0.38 22.47 -15.48
N LYS A 220 0.78 22.82 -14.90
CA LYS A 220 1.98 21.98 -15.01
C LYS A 220 1.71 20.62 -14.36
N LEU A 221 1.88 19.54 -15.13
CA LEU A 221 1.89 18.15 -14.66
C LEU A 221 3.22 17.52 -15.02
N GLU A 222 3.95 17.04 -14.02
CA GLU A 222 5.21 16.32 -14.21
C GLU A 222 5.12 14.94 -13.55
N THR A 223 5.39 13.90 -14.34
CA THR A 223 5.50 12.53 -13.87
C THR A 223 6.88 11.97 -14.13
N ARG A 224 7.40 11.19 -13.18
CA ARG A 224 8.73 10.57 -13.28
C ARG A 224 8.72 9.15 -12.74
N VAL A 225 9.53 8.28 -13.33
CA VAL A 225 9.89 7.00 -12.70
C VAL A 225 11.00 7.25 -11.70
N ILE A 226 10.69 7.12 -10.41
CA ILE A 226 11.57 7.46 -9.28
C ILE A 226 11.93 6.22 -8.44
N PRO A 227 13.12 6.19 -7.84
CA PRO A 227 13.47 5.17 -6.86
C PRO A 227 12.87 5.51 -5.49
N VAL A 228 12.11 4.58 -4.92
CA VAL A 228 11.57 4.70 -3.56
C VAL A 228 12.42 3.86 -2.62
N TYR A 229 13.03 4.55 -1.65
CA TYR A 229 13.81 3.93 -0.59
C TYR A 229 12.98 3.75 0.69
N PHE A 230 13.49 2.92 1.59
CA PHE A 230 12.83 2.55 2.83
C PHE A 230 13.71 2.93 4.03
N LEU A 231 13.45 4.10 4.60
CA LEU A 231 14.12 4.57 5.81
C LEU A 231 13.44 3.94 7.04
N ALA A 232 14.18 3.15 7.80
CA ALA A 232 13.70 2.45 8.98
C ALA A 232 14.35 2.99 10.26
N ARG A 233 13.67 2.81 11.40
CA ARG A 233 14.19 3.05 12.75
C ARG A 233 14.06 1.78 13.58
N ASN A 234 15.10 1.35 14.29
CA ASN A 234 15.02 0.20 15.20
C ASN A 234 14.50 0.62 16.61
N GLY A 235 14.30 -0.36 17.49
CA GLY A 235 13.90 -0.13 18.89
C GLY A 235 14.92 0.65 19.74
N GLU A 236 16.18 0.76 19.32
CA GLU A 236 17.23 1.58 19.96
C GLU A 236 17.21 3.04 19.46
N GLY A 237 16.37 3.34 18.48
CA GLY A 237 16.22 4.67 17.91
C GLY A 237 17.15 4.98 16.73
N LEU A 238 17.98 4.02 16.28
CA LEU A 238 18.91 4.19 15.16
C LEU A 238 18.18 4.14 13.81
N PHE A 239 18.45 5.11 12.95
CA PHE A 239 17.94 5.15 11.59
C PHE A 239 18.89 4.47 10.60
N TYR A 240 18.32 3.74 9.63
CA TYR A 240 19.06 3.09 8.57
C TYR A 240 18.22 2.88 7.32
N ARG A 241 18.90 2.66 6.18
CA ARG A 241 18.27 2.28 4.92
C ARG A 241 18.03 0.77 4.93
N SER A 242 16.80 0.35 4.67
CA SER A 242 16.47 -1.06 4.56
C SER A 242 17.25 -1.67 3.40
N LYS A 243 17.74 -2.90 3.57
CA LYS A 243 18.53 -3.63 2.57
C LYS A 243 17.74 -4.75 1.91
N ASN A 244 18.07 -5.05 0.67
CA ASN A 244 17.61 -6.26 0.00
C ASN A 244 18.24 -7.49 0.69
N PRO A 245 17.44 -8.49 1.13
CA PRO A 245 17.98 -9.68 1.79
C PRO A 245 18.97 -10.48 0.94
N GLN A 246 18.81 -10.46 -0.38
CA GLN A 246 19.59 -11.24 -1.34
C GLN A 246 20.88 -10.52 -1.73
N SER A 247 20.78 -9.30 -2.26
CA SER A 247 21.94 -8.56 -2.77
C SER A 247 22.70 -7.75 -1.71
N ARG A 248 22.09 -7.53 -0.54
CA ARG A 248 22.58 -6.63 0.53
C ARG A 248 22.65 -5.13 0.18
N ASP A 249 22.32 -4.76 -1.06
CA ASP A 249 22.15 -3.36 -1.46
C ASP A 249 20.94 -2.71 -0.82
N ASP A 250 20.79 -1.39 -1.00
CA ASP A 250 19.57 -0.69 -0.58
C ASP A 250 18.32 -1.31 -1.23
N LEU A 251 17.29 -1.54 -0.41
CA LEU A 251 15.99 -1.96 -0.90
C LEU A 251 15.34 -0.77 -1.63
N ILE A 252 15.17 -0.92 -2.94
CA ILE A 252 14.59 0.10 -3.82
C ILE A 252 13.37 -0.48 -4.52
N VAL A 253 12.29 0.30 -4.56
CA VAL A 253 11.12 0.03 -5.41
C VAL A 253 10.97 1.17 -6.38
N TRP A 254 10.97 0.87 -7.69
CA TRP A 254 10.74 1.87 -8.72
C TRP A 254 9.25 2.08 -8.94
N VAL A 255 8.83 3.34 -8.92
CA VAL A 255 7.44 3.72 -9.18
C VAL A 255 7.39 4.90 -10.12
N GLU A 256 6.42 4.91 -11.00
CA GLU A 256 6.00 6.13 -11.68
C GLU A 256 5.19 6.98 -10.71
N ALA A 257 5.61 8.22 -10.46
CA ALA A 257 4.93 9.13 -9.56
C ALA A 257 4.68 10.48 -10.24
N VAL A 258 3.58 11.12 -9.87
CA VAL A 258 3.38 12.55 -10.12
C VAL A 258 4.26 13.29 -9.12
N VAL A 259 5.25 14.05 -9.61
CA VAL A 259 6.20 14.81 -8.79
C VAL A 259 5.81 16.28 -8.68
N GLU A 260 5.03 16.77 -9.63
CA GLU A 260 4.43 18.11 -9.64
C GLU A 260 3.10 18.04 -10.40
N GLY A 261 2.07 18.71 -9.90
CA GLY A 261 0.75 18.63 -10.52
C GLY A 261 -0.35 19.25 -9.65
N THR A 262 -1.38 19.77 -10.30
CA THR A 262 -2.63 20.16 -9.63
C THR A 262 -3.78 19.37 -10.23
N PHE A 263 -4.55 18.71 -9.38
CA PHE A 263 -5.71 17.91 -9.76
C PHE A 263 -6.99 18.54 -9.24
N GLU A 264 -8.06 18.43 -10.01
CA GLU A 264 -9.40 18.88 -9.63
C GLU A 264 -10.41 17.75 -9.67
N THR A 265 -11.35 17.81 -8.74
CA THR A 265 -12.49 16.90 -8.65
C THR A 265 -13.66 17.58 -7.93
N GLU A 266 -14.78 16.87 -7.87
CA GLU A 266 -15.99 17.29 -7.17
C GLU A 266 -16.36 16.27 -6.09
N LEU A 267 -16.72 16.82 -4.93
CA LEU A 267 -17.38 16.11 -3.84
C LEU A 267 -18.87 16.42 -3.94
N LEU A 268 -19.70 15.40 -4.07
CA LEU A 268 -21.16 15.56 -4.13
C LEU A 268 -21.77 14.95 -2.87
N TRP A 269 -22.56 15.74 -2.15
CA TRP A 269 -23.30 15.31 -0.98
C TRP A 269 -24.78 15.12 -1.32
N ASP A 270 -25.26 13.89 -1.20
CA ASP A 270 -26.65 13.49 -1.49
C ASP A 270 -27.58 14.02 -0.39
N LEU A 271 -28.16 15.19 -0.65
CA LEU A 271 -29.00 15.90 0.31
C LEU A 271 -30.23 15.08 0.64
N GLU A 272 -30.88 14.47 -0.36
CA GLU A 272 -32.07 13.66 -0.15
C GLU A 272 -31.79 12.42 0.70
N LEU A 273 -30.70 11.69 0.42
CA LEU A 273 -30.34 10.53 1.23
C LEU A 273 -29.96 10.91 2.66
N PHE A 274 -29.19 11.99 2.83
CA PHE A 274 -28.80 12.47 4.17
C PHE A 274 -30.04 12.85 4.98
N GLU A 275 -30.99 13.52 4.34
CA GLU A 275 -32.25 13.94 4.94
C GLU A 275 -33.11 12.76 5.40
N ARG A 276 -33.12 11.67 4.64
CA ARG A 276 -33.76 10.40 5.04
C ARG A 276 -33.06 9.75 6.21
N PHE A 277 -31.73 9.76 6.27
CA PHE A 277 -31.00 9.33 7.46
C PHE A 277 -31.36 10.20 8.67
N ARG A 278 -31.40 11.52 8.51
CA ARG A 278 -31.72 12.46 9.59
C ARG A 278 -33.11 12.22 10.20
N ARG A 279 -34.13 11.95 9.37
CA ARG A 279 -35.49 11.64 9.84
C ARG A 279 -35.58 10.30 10.56
N ALA A 280 -34.87 9.29 10.05
CA ALA A 280 -34.96 7.92 10.56
C ALA A 280 -34.11 7.66 11.82
N ASN A 281 -33.22 8.58 12.20
CA ASN A 281 -32.29 8.41 13.32
C ASN A 281 -32.47 9.59 14.30
N SER A 282 -33.40 9.43 15.24
CA SER A 282 -33.89 10.47 16.17
C SER A 282 -32.84 11.05 17.12
N ASP A 283 -31.75 10.32 17.37
CA ASP A 283 -30.66 10.77 18.26
C ASP A 283 -29.79 11.86 17.62
N GLY A 284 -29.98 12.13 16.32
CA GLY A 284 -29.59 13.37 15.64
C GLY A 284 -28.08 13.67 15.49
N GLN A 285 -27.19 12.85 16.05
CA GLN A 285 -25.76 13.13 16.02
C GLN A 285 -25.08 12.44 14.84
N PHE A 286 -24.78 13.22 13.80
CA PHE A 286 -23.98 12.77 12.67
C PHE A 286 -22.54 13.27 12.81
N PRO A 287 -21.52 12.44 12.54
CA PRO A 287 -20.12 12.87 12.64
C PRO A 287 -19.72 13.89 11.58
N VAL A 288 -20.47 13.94 10.46
CA VAL A 288 -20.31 14.87 9.34
C VAL A 288 -21.67 15.08 8.68
N GLU A 289 -21.94 16.30 8.23
CA GLU A 289 -23.22 16.67 7.59
C GLU A 289 -23.04 17.29 6.21
N SER A 290 -21.79 17.61 5.85
CA SER A 290 -21.44 18.27 4.59
C SER A 290 -20.07 17.80 4.07
N PRO A 291 -19.74 18.06 2.79
CA PRO A 291 -18.38 17.87 2.28
C PRO A 291 -17.33 18.66 3.08
N GLU A 292 -17.67 19.86 3.57
CA GLU A 292 -16.75 20.68 4.33
C GLU A 292 -16.39 20.02 5.68
N ASP A 293 -17.35 19.42 6.37
CA ASP A 293 -17.07 18.69 7.62
C ASP A 293 -16.13 17.51 7.39
N VAL A 294 -16.33 16.79 6.28
CA VAL A 294 -15.44 15.72 5.85
C VAL A 294 -14.03 16.26 5.60
N LEU A 295 -13.90 17.39 4.91
CA LEU A 295 -12.61 18.03 4.67
C LEU A 295 -11.94 18.51 5.96
N LYS A 296 -12.71 19.04 6.92
CA LYS A 296 -12.21 19.38 8.26
C LYS A 296 -11.65 18.13 8.96
N CYS A 297 -12.30 16.97 8.84
CA CYS A 297 -11.78 15.70 9.38
C CYS A 297 -10.40 15.37 8.79
N VAL A 298 -10.25 15.55 7.48
CA VAL A 298 -9.00 15.29 6.75
C VAL A 298 -7.88 16.16 7.27
N VAL A 299 -8.11 17.48 7.37
CA VAL A 299 -7.07 18.41 7.85
C VAL A 299 -6.68 18.10 9.29
N GLU A 300 -7.64 17.80 10.16
CA GLU A 300 -7.35 17.43 11.55
C GLU A 300 -6.48 16.17 11.63
N MET A 301 -6.90 15.07 11.00
CA MET A 301 -6.15 13.81 11.03
C MET A 301 -4.75 14.00 10.44
N ASN A 302 -4.63 14.67 9.30
CA ASN A 302 -3.35 14.83 8.62
C ASN A 302 -2.39 15.74 9.39
N ARG A 303 -2.89 16.77 10.10
CA ARG A 303 -2.09 17.57 11.02
C ARG A 303 -1.52 16.70 12.15
N ASP A 304 -2.37 15.88 12.77
CA ASP A 304 -1.94 15.00 13.85
C ASP A 304 -0.91 13.96 13.36
N VAL A 305 -1.08 13.43 12.13
CA VAL A 305 -0.11 12.55 11.49
C VAL A 305 1.22 13.26 11.20
N MET A 306 1.18 14.49 10.67
CA MET A 306 2.41 15.25 10.40
C MET A 306 3.21 15.51 11.69
N GLU A 307 2.51 15.85 12.78
CA GLU A 307 3.15 16.07 14.07
C GLU A 307 3.78 14.77 14.60
N GLU A 308 3.10 13.62 14.47
CA GLU A 308 3.68 12.33 14.83
C GLU A 308 4.89 11.96 13.96
N GLU A 309 4.84 12.20 12.65
CA GLU A 309 5.98 11.95 11.76
C GLU A 309 7.15 12.89 12.10
N ARG A 310 6.90 14.16 12.44
CA ARG A 310 7.93 15.08 12.94
C ARG A 310 8.61 14.53 14.19
N LYS A 311 7.82 14.15 15.20
CA LYS A 311 8.31 13.54 16.45
C LYS A 311 9.05 12.24 16.20
N PHE A 312 8.62 11.44 15.23
CA PHE A 312 9.29 10.19 14.91
C PHE A 312 10.74 10.40 14.47
N PHE A 313 11.03 11.52 13.80
CA PHE A 313 12.38 11.91 13.36
C PHE A 313 13.10 12.82 14.36
N GLU A 314 12.62 12.93 15.60
CA GLU A 314 13.30 13.64 16.69
C GLU A 314 14.63 12.94 17.03
N SER A 315 15.69 13.72 17.21
CA SER A 315 17.04 13.25 17.54
C SER A 315 17.59 12.15 16.61
N PRO A 316 17.78 12.44 15.31
CA PRO A 316 18.19 11.43 14.32
C PRO A 316 19.61 10.91 14.56
N SER A 317 19.77 9.58 14.61
CA SER A 317 21.03 8.87 14.81
C SER A 317 21.18 7.69 13.83
N GLY A 318 22.37 7.07 13.78
CA GLY A 318 22.68 5.98 12.84
C GLY A 318 22.98 6.44 11.41
N ASP A 319 23.12 5.48 10.49
CA ASP A 319 23.53 5.73 9.10
C ASP A 319 22.47 6.48 8.28
N GLY A 320 21.21 6.38 8.68
CA GLY A 320 20.07 7.08 8.08
C GLY A 320 19.87 8.51 8.60
N ARG A 321 20.73 9.02 9.50
CA ARG A 321 20.49 10.28 10.23
C ARG A 321 20.29 11.50 9.33
N LYS A 322 21.04 11.62 8.23
CA LYS A 322 20.93 12.76 7.31
C LYS A 322 19.54 12.82 6.65
N TRP A 323 19.04 11.67 6.20
CA TRP A 323 17.70 11.57 5.61
C TRP A 323 16.60 11.81 6.64
N ALA A 324 16.77 11.28 7.86
CA ALA A 324 15.85 11.53 8.97
C ALA A 324 15.77 13.03 9.31
N LEU A 325 16.91 13.73 9.36
CA LEU A 325 16.95 15.18 9.56
C LEU A 325 16.27 15.95 8.43
N GLY A 326 16.51 15.56 7.17
CA GLY A 326 15.83 16.16 6.01
C GLY A 326 14.31 16.04 6.09
N LEU A 327 13.80 14.88 6.51
CA LEU A 327 12.37 14.66 6.71
C LEU A 327 11.82 15.46 7.88
N LYS A 328 12.52 15.50 9.03
CA LYS A 328 12.14 16.35 10.17
C LYS A 328 11.95 17.79 9.73
N ASN A 329 12.94 18.34 9.02
CA ASN A 329 12.89 19.71 8.50
C ASN A 329 11.74 19.93 7.52
N TRP A 330 11.44 18.94 6.66
CA TRP A 330 10.29 19.01 5.75
C TRP A 330 8.96 19.06 6.50
N TYR A 331 8.78 18.20 7.51
CA TYR A 331 7.55 18.19 8.32
C TYR A 331 7.41 19.47 9.14
N GLU A 332 8.46 19.97 9.79
CA GLU A 332 8.44 21.22 10.55
C GLU A 332 7.98 22.42 9.71
N LYS A 333 8.49 22.54 8.47
CA LYS A 333 8.08 23.60 7.54
C LYS A 333 6.66 23.42 7.02
N SER A 334 6.16 22.19 7.00
CA SER A 334 4.87 21.82 6.40
C SER A 334 3.72 21.72 7.40
N LEU A 335 3.97 21.83 8.71
CA LEU A 335 2.93 21.73 9.76
C LEU A 335 1.76 22.71 9.54
N LYS A 336 2.02 23.86 8.91
CA LYS A 336 0.99 24.84 8.56
C LYS A 336 0.39 24.48 7.21
N GLY A 337 -0.92 24.24 7.17
CA GLY A 337 -1.68 24.09 5.92
C GLY A 337 -2.77 23.03 6.00
N SER A 338 -3.57 22.96 4.93
CA SER A 338 -4.61 21.97 4.72
C SER A 338 -4.03 20.86 3.85
N TRP A 339 -3.85 19.68 4.44
CA TRP A 339 -3.11 18.59 3.82
C TRP A 339 -3.96 17.34 3.64
N LEU A 340 -3.68 16.62 2.56
CA LEU A 340 -4.19 15.28 2.30
C LEU A 340 -3.00 14.39 1.94
N ARG A 341 -2.87 13.25 2.63
CA ARG A 341 -1.93 12.19 2.23
C ARG A 341 -2.65 11.06 1.49
N VAL A 342 -2.19 10.72 0.29
CA VAL A 342 -2.80 9.69 -0.58
C VAL A 342 -1.76 8.77 -1.23
N GLY A 343 -2.25 7.62 -1.70
CA GLY A 343 -1.49 6.69 -2.51
C GLY A 343 -0.48 5.87 -1.72
N TYR A 344 0.45 5.26 -2.46
CA TYR A 344 1.43 4.30 -1.95
C TYR A 344 2.32 4.86 -0.83
N GLY A 345 2.51 6.18 -0.77
CA GLY A 345 3.29 6.86 0.27
C GLY A 345 2.64 6.94 1.65
N ALA A 346 1.32 6.78 1.75
CA ALA A 346 0.55 7.12 2.95
C ALA A 346 0.92 6.31 4.21
N GLY A 347 1.34 5.05 4.04
CA GLY A 347 1.77 4.20 5.16
C GLY A 347 0.66 3.93 6.19
N MET A 348 1.03 3.33 7.32
CA MET A 348 0.06 2.84 8.31
C MET A 348 -0.74 3.98 8.98
N LEU A 349 -0.06 5.05 9.44
CA LEU A 349 -0.70 6.09 10.24
C LEU A 349 -1.71 6.93 9.45
N SER A 350 -1.55 7.05 8.14
CA SER A 350 -2.51 7.78 7.27
C SER A 350 -3.61 6.89 6.68
N THR A 351 -3.49 5.57 6.80
CA THR A 351 -4.47 4.61 6.25
C THR A 351 -5.26 3.88 7.33
N THR A 352 -4.93 4.10 8.60
CA THR A 352 -5.64 3.53 9.74
C THR A 352 -5.82 4.58 10.83
N VAL A 353 -6.52 4.20 11.89
CA VAL A 353 -6.77 5.03 13.07
C VAL A 353 -5.72 4.83 14.17
N ASN A 354 -4.62 4.12 13.86
CA ASN A 354 -3.64 3.68 14.86
C ASN A 354 -2.95 4.82 15.61
N LEU A 355 -2.93 6.02 15.04
CA LEU A 355 -2.36 7.19 15.70
C LEU A 355 -3.11 7.53 17.01
N LEU A 356 -4.39 7.16 17.15
CA LEU A 356 -5.17 7.41 18.36
C LEU A 356 -4.71 6.57 19.56
N TRP A 357 -3.91 5.52 19.35
CA TRP A 357 -3.43 4.68 20.44
C TRP A 357 -2.29 5.41 21.16
N PRO A 358 -2.51 5.91 22.40
CA PRO A 358 -1.58 6.83 23.08
C PRO A 358 -0.25 6.16 23.43
N HIS A 359 -0.26 4.85 23.64
CA HIS A 359 0.95 4.08 23.91
C HIS A 359 1.43 3.41 22.63
N GLU A 360 2.69 3.68 22.27
CA GLU A 360 3.35 3.03 21.14
C GLU A 360 3.33 1.51 21.26
N SER A 361 3.40 0.97 22.49
CA SER A 361 3.31 -0.46 22.76
C SER A 361 2.01 -1.09 22.21
N LEU A 362 0.88 -0.39 22.26
CA LEU A 362 -0.37 -0.90 21.68
C LEU A 362 -0.30 -0.92 20.15
N ARG A 363 0.26 0.12 19.52
CA ARG A 363 0.50 0.15 18.06
C ARG A 363 1.43 -0.98 17.62
N GLN A 364 2.48 -1.26 18.40
CA GLN A 364 3.41 -2.36 18.16
C GLN A 364 2.70 -3.72 18.28
N LYS A 365 1.86 -3.93 19.31
CA LYS A 365 1.05 -5.14 19.45
C LYS A 365 0.12 -5.35 18.26
N VAL A 366 -0.66 -4.33 17.87
CA VAL A 366 -1.51 -4.38 16.67
C VAL A 366 -0.70 -4.78 15.43
N ARG A 367 0.45 -4.13 15.20
CA ARG A 367 1.34 -4.44 14.07
C ARG A 367 1.88 -5.88 14.14
N ASN A 368 2.31 -6.33 15.32
CA ASN A 368 2.93 -7.64 15.51
C ASN A 368 1.94 -8.80 15.32
N VAL A 369 0.68 -8.59 15.69
CA VAL A 369 -0.37 -9.62 15.63
C VAL A 369 -1.07 -9.63 14.28
N CYS A 370 -1.34 -8.45 13.70
CA CYS A 370 -2.13 -8.33 12.47
C CYS A 370 -1.30 -8.19 11.19
N GLY A 371 -0.02 -7.81 11.32
CA GLY A 371 0.88 -7.58 10.21
C GLY A 371 2.20 -8.33 10.39
N HIS A 372 3.30 -7.70 9.96
CA HIS A 372 4.63 -8.27 10.18
C HIS A 372 5.12 -7.99 11.60
N ASN A 373 5.43 -9.05 12.33
CA ASN A 373 6.11 -8.97 13.61
C ASN A 373 7.51 -8.37 13.44
N ARG A 374 7.83 -7.36 14.24
CA ARG A 374 9.12 -6.63 14.29
C ARG A 374 9.56 -6.42 15.74
N GLY A 375 9.04 -7.23 16.67
CA GLY A 375 9.34 -7.11 18.10
C GLY A 375 9.04 -5.71 18.63
N LYS A 376 10.06 -5.13 19.27
CA LYS A 376 10.04 -3.81 19.92
C LYS A 376 10.30 -2.63 18.98
N ASP A 377 10.52 -2.88 17.69
CA ASP A 377 10.69 -1.80 16.72
C ASP A 377 9.43 -0.92 16.65
N PRO A 378 9.59 0.38 16.39
CA PRO A 378 8.50 1.33 16.33
C PRO A 378 7.41 0.92 15.32
N ALA A 379 6.20 1.43 15.54
CA ALA A 379 5.04 1.10 14.72
C ALA A 379 4.36 2.37 14.17
N PRO A 380 4.53 2.70 12.88
CA PRO A 380 5.28 1.95 11.85
C PRO A 380 6.81 2.06 12.03
N LYS A 381 7.51 1.02 11.54
CA LYS A 381 8.98 0.94 11.57
C LYS A 381 9.64 1.75 10.44
N THR A 382 9.00 1.79 9.28
CA THR A 382 9.62 2.18 8.01
C THR A 382 8.80 3.25 7.31
N ARG A 383 9.49 4.24 6.71
CA ARG A 383 8.92 5.27 5.84
C ARG A 383 9.43 5.06 4.42
N ARG A 384 8.53 5.27 3.46
CA ARG A 384 8.86 5.33 2.03
C ARG A 384 9.28 6.75 1.71
N VAL A 385 10.45 6.90 1.10
CA VAL A 385 11.08 8.19 0.88
C VAL A 385 11.68 8.28 -0.52
N TRP A 386 11.71 9.49 -1.06
CA TRP A 386 12.41 9.78 -2.31
C TRP A 386 13.54 10.78 -2.01
N PRO A 387 14.81 10.34 -2.08
CA PRO A 387 15.95 11.24 -2.03
C PRO A 387 16.10 11.93 -3.39
N GLU A 388 15.88 13.24 -3.43
CA GLU A 388 16.14 14.07 -4.61
C GLU A 388 17.66 14.31 -4.76
N ASN A 389 18.36 14.39 -3.63
CA ASN A 389 19.82 14.36 -3.50
C ASN A 389 20.20 13.95 -2.06
N ASP A 390 21.50 13.87 -1.75
CA ASP A 390 21.99 13.45 -0.43
C ASP A 390 21.48 14.29 0.75
N ASN A 391 21.08 15.53 0.49
CA ASN A 391 20.64 16.48 1.51
C ASN A 391 19.13 16.76 1.47
N THR A 392 18.42 16.31 0.43
CA THR A 392 16.99 16.61 0.21
C THR A 392 16.21 15.32 0.05
N VAL A 393 15.40 15.00 1.05
CA VAL A 393 14.58 13.80 1.08
C VAL A 393 13.12 14.19 1.27
N LYS A 394 12.26 13.73 0.37
CA LYS A 394 10.81 13.99 0.43
C LYS A 394 10.07 12.74 0.92
N PRO A 395 9.10 12.87 1.83
CA PRO A 395 8.13 11.80 2.07
C PRO A 395 7.23 11.64 0.84
N LEU A 396 6.54 10.52 0.68
CA LEU A 396 5.60 10.34 -0.43
C LEU A 396 4.15 10.63 -0.03
N GLY A 397 3.38 11.13 -1.01
CA GLY A 397 1.93 11.14 -1.01
C GLY A 397 1.25 12.41 -0.50
N TRP A 398 1.98 13.51 -0.24
CA TRP A 398 1.39 14.72 0.33
C TRP A 398 0.94 15.71 -0.75
N ALA A 399 -0.32 16.14 -0.65
CA ALA A 399 -0.89 17.20 -1.46
C ALA A 399 -1.53 18.27 -0.57
N ARG A 400 -1.41 19.54 -0.97
CA ARG A 400 -2.19 20.64 -0.39
C ARG A 400 -3.61 20.61 -0.94
N LEU A 401 -4.53 20.91 -0.05
CA LEU A 401 -5.96 20.80 -0.28
C LEU A 401 -6.60 22.18 -0.28
N PHE A 402 -7.33 22.47 -1.34
CA PHE A 402 -8.15 23.67 -1.48
C PHE A 402 -9.55 23.28 -1.89
N TYR A 403 -10.55 24.04 -1.48
CA TYR A 403 -11.94 23.78 -1.83
C TYR A 403 -12.66 25.07 -2.19
N ARG A 404 -13.83 24.91 -2.81
CA ARG A 404 -14.70 26.00 -3.26
C ARG A 404 -16.13 25.50 -3.30
N LYS A 405 -17.08 26.28 -2.81
CA LYS A 405 -18.50 25.89 -2.80
C LYS A 405 -19.23 26.48 -4.00
N GLY A 406 -19.97 25.65 -4.73
CA GLY A 406 -20.81 26.12 -5.84
C GLY A 406 -20.04 27.00 -6.85
N GLU A 407 -20.60 28.18 -7.13
CA GLU A 407 -20.08 29.18 -8.08
C GLU A 407 -19.13 30.22 -7.43
N GLU A 408 -18.67 30.00 -6.19
CA GLU A 408 -17.67 30.90 -5.60
C GLU A 408 -16.45 31.03 -6.52
N ASP A 409 -15.87 32.24 -6.61
CA ASP A 409 -14.74 32.48 -7.53
C ASP A 409 -13.38 32.10 -6.93
N SER A 410 -13.28 31.95 -5.60
CA SER A 410 -12.00 31.79 -4.92
C SER A 410 -11.79 30.40 -4.33
N TRP A 411 -10.58 29.86 -4.51
CA TRP A 411 -10.13 28.64 -3.85
C TRP A 411 -9.67 28.95 -2.43
N GLN A 412 -10.27 28.27 -1.45
CA GLN A 412 -9.97 28.50 -0.04
C GLN A 412 -9.19 27.31 0.55
N PRO A 413 -8.23 27.56 1.47
CA PRO A 413 -7.72 26.49 2.31
C PRO A 413 -8.85 25.98 3.23
N VAL A 414 -8.82 24.71 3.58
CA VAL A 414 -9.78 24.17 4.56
C VAL A 414 -9.36 24.62 5.95
N GLY A 415 -10.15 25.55 6.50
CA GLY A 415 -9.96 26.08 7.84
C GLY A 415 -10.22 25.04 8.92
N VAL A 416 -9.41 25.06 9.98
CA VAL A 416 -9.73 24.43 11.25
C VAL A 416 -9.93 25.56 12.23
N GLU A 417 -11.15 25.78 12.71
CA GLU A 417 -11.34 26.52 13.95
C GLU A 417 -10.59 25.76 15.03
N VAL A 418 -9.51 26.36 15.52
CA VAL A 418 -8.78 25.84 16.67
C VAL A 418 -9.65 26.19 17.88
N THR A 419 -10.63 25.35 18.20
CA THR A 419 -11.20 25.36 19.55
C THR A 419 -10.10 24.90 20.48
N ALA A 420 -9.48 25.86 21.17
CA ALA A 420 -8.54 25.62 22.25
C ALA A 420 -9.26 24.96 23.41
N THR A 421 -9.50 23.65 23.32
CA THR A 421 -9.67 22.82 24.51
C THR A 421 -8.33 22.15 24.74
N GLU A 422 -7.54 22.74 25.64
CA GLU A 422 -6.37 22.11 26.24
C GLU A 422 -6.77 20.79 26.89
N SER A 423 -6.72 19.68 26.15
CA SER A 423 -6.55 18.38 26.78
C SER A 423 -5.04 18.19 26.97
N LYS A 424 -4.52 18.66 28.11
CA LYS A 424 -3.20 18.26 28.59
C LYS A 424 -3.10 16.73 28.52
N PRO A 425 -1.98 16.15 28.03
CA PRO A 425 -1.75 14.72 28.19
C PRO A 425 -1.76 14.39 29.69
N PRO A 426 -2.26 13.21 30.10
CA PRO A 426 -2.26 12.81 31.50
C PRO A 426 -0.82 12.78 32.00
N VAL A 427 -0.51 13.66 32.95
CA VAL A 427 0.73 13.64 33.72
C VAL A 427 0.69 12.39 34.58
N ALA A 428 1.62 11.47 34.36
CA ALA A 428 1.87 10.38 35.28
C ALA A 428 2.63 10.96 36.47
N ASP A 429 1.92 11.20 37.56
CA ASP A 429 2.49 11.44 38.87
C ASP A 429 2.70 10.07 39.55
N GLY A 430 3.88 9.84 40.12
CA GLY A 430 4.20 8.54 40.72
C GLY A 430 5.69 8.20 40.69
N THR A 431 6.42 8.92 41.54
CA THR A 431 7.82 8.69 41.95
C THR A 431 8.15 7.22 42.27
N GLU A 432 9.20 6.67 41.65
CA GLU A 432 10.07 5.70 42.31
C GLU A 432 11.53 6.14 42.16
N ARG A 433 12.21 6.20 43.31
CA ARG A 433 13.56 6.69 43.53
C ARG A 433 14.58 5.70 42.95
N ILE A 434 15.47 6.18 42.07
CA ILE A 434 16.68 5.44 41.71
C ILE A 434 17.81 5.94 42.62
N ALA A 435 18.25 5.08 43.53
CA ALA A 435 19.46 5.29 44.31
C ALA A 435 20.69 5.03 43.44
N THR A 436 21.62 5.96 43.50
CA THR A 436 22.96 5.93 42.90
C THR A 436 23.86 4.92 43.61
N GLY A 437 24.55 4.07 42.84
CA GLY A 437 25.62 3.23 43.37
C GLY A 437 26.31 2.40 42.30
N GLY A 438 27.51 2.81 41.91
CA GLY A 438 28.55 1.93 41.39
C GLY A 438 29.89 2.35 42.01
N PRO A 439 31.03 1.68 41.75
CA PRO A 439 31.24 0.39 41.06
C PRO A 439 32.13 -0.57 41.88
N THR A 440 32.37 -1.79 41.39
CA THR A 440 33.67 -2.50 41.46
C THR A 440 33.59 -3.79 40.64
N GLY A 441 34.67 -4.10 39.91
CA GLY A 441 34.64 -5.09 38.83
C GLY A 441 35.03 -6.51 39.23
N SER A 442 34.95 -7.41 38.26
CA SER A 442 35.92 -8.48 38.01
C SER A 442 35.60 -9.17 36.69
N ALA A 443 36.65 -9.67 36.05
CA ALA A 443 36.65 -10.19 34.70
C ALA A 443 36.56 -11.73 34.67
N PHE A 444 36.15 -12.25 33.51
CA PHE A 444 36.32 -13.61 32.97
C PHE A 444 35.64 -14.81 33.68
N SER A 445 34.73 -15.48 32.96
CA SER A 445 35.08 -16.76 32.29
C SER A 445 33.91 -17.25 31.44
N GLY A 446 34.24 -17.80 30.26
CA GLY A 446 33.28 -18.31 29.31
C GLY A 446 32.66 -19.64 29.75
N LYS A 447 31.38 -19.81 29.42
CA LYS A 447 30.78 -21.10 29.06
C LYS A 447 29.84 -20.85 27.90
N GLY A 448 30.17 -21.45 26.75
CA GLY A 448 29.27 -21.50 25.61
C GLY A 448 28.06 -22.36 25.91
N MET A 449 26.92 -21.97 25.36
CA MET A 449 25.80 -22.77 24.84
C MET A 449 24.55 -21.87 24.74
N PRO A 450 23.58 -22.16 23.85
CA PRO A 450 23.67 -22.79 22.53
C PRO A 450 23.24 -21.78 21.44
N VAL A 451 23.71 -22.02 20.21
CA VAL A 451 23.09 -21.43 19.03
C VAL A 451 21.64 -21.91 19.00
N ALA A 452 20.70 -21.01 19.25
CA ALA A 452 19.29 -21.28 18.99
C ALA A 452 19.13 -21.50 17.48
N MET A 453 19.06 -22.78 17.09
CA MET A 453 18.59 -23.20 15.78
C MET A 453 17.25 -22.50 15.52
N TYR A 454 17.22 -21.70 14.46
CA TYR A 454 15.97 -21.22 13.88
C TYR A 454 15.08 -22.45 13.61
N PRO A 455 13.81 -22.48 14.07
CA PRO A 455 12.89 -23.46 13.56
C PRO A 455 12.73 -23.23 12.05
N SER A 456 13.09 -24.29 11.34
CA SER A 456 12.90 -24.52 9.92
C SER A 456 11.52 -24.05 9.41
N SER A 457 11.56 -23.60 8.15
CA SER A 457 10.49 -23.13 7.27
C SER A 457 9.05 -23.49 7.63
N ALA A 458 8.21 -22.47 7.81
CA ALA A 458 6.81 -22.61 7.44
C ALA A 458 6.76 -22.85 5.92
N ALA A 459 6.24 -24.00 5.51
CA ALA A 459 6.10 -24.36 4.10
C ALA A 459 5.38 -23.26 3.32
N LYS A 460 5.96 -22.80 2.20
CA LYS A 460 5.40 -21.72 1.37
C LYS A 460 4.00 -22.11 0.86
N PRO A 461 3.02 -21.21 0.71
CA PRO A 461 1.70 -21.59 0.17
C PRO A 461 1.77 -22.15 -1.27
N VAL A 462 0.86 -23.04 -1.66
CA VAL A 462 0.73 -23.49 -3.06
C VAL A 462 -0.04 -22.43 -3.86
N GLU A 463 0.63 -21.76 -4.79
CA GLU A 463 0.10 -20.68 -5.64
C GLU A 463 0.21 -21.05 -7.13
N LYS A 464 -0.68 -20.49 -7.96
CA LYS A 464 -0.64 -20.67 -9.41
C LYS A 464 0.61 -20.00 -9.99
N GLY A 465 1.26 -20.67 -10.94
CA GLY A 465 2.37 -20.12 -11.71
C GLY A 465 3.76 -20.35 -11.12
N GLN A 466 3.87 -21.13 -10.03
CA GLN A 466 5.15 -21.46 -9.40
C GLN A 466 5.62 -22.89 -9.73
N GLU A 467 6.94 -23.08 -9.70
CA GLU A 467 7.55 -24.41 -9.62
C GLU A 467 7.67 -24.87 -8.17
N ARG A 468 7.43 -26.15 -7.93
CA ARG A 468 7.41 -26.70 -6.59
C ARG A 468 7.77 -28.17 -6.55
N GLU A 469 8.59 -28.55 -5.58
CA GLU A 469 8.80 -29.95 -5.23
C GLU A 469 7.56 -30.52 -4.53
N GLY A 470 7.11 -31.69 -4.98
CA GLY A 470 6.04 -32.46 -4.36
C GLY A 470 6.37 -33.95 -4.39
N THR A 471 5.58 -34.73 -3.67
CA THR A 471 5.66 -36.20 -3.71
C THR A 471 4.53 -36.76 -4.54
N LEU A 472 4.84 -37.77 -5.35
CA LEU A 472 3.87 -38.55 -6.09
C LEU A 472 3.19 -39.54 -5.14
N HIS A 473 1.89 -39.67 -5.25
CA HIS A 473 1.07 -40.64 -4.50
C HIS A 473 0.04 -41.24 -5.44
N MET A 474 -0.26 -42.52 -5.26
CA MET A 474 -1.20 -43.24 -6.12
C MET A 474 -2.54 -43.40 -5.42
N LYS A 475 -3.63 -43.03 -6.09
CA LYS A 475 -5.00 -43.19 -5.57
C LYS A 475 -5.90 -43.64 -6.71
N ASP A 476 -6.68 -44.69 -6.48
CA ASP A 476 -7.63 -45.23 -7.47
C ASP A 476 -6.97 -45.53 -8.84
N LYS A 477 -5.72 -45.99 -8.83
CA LYS A 477 -4.86 -46.26 -10.02
C LYS A 477 -4.46 -45.02 -10.82
N GLU A 478 -4.62 -43.82 -10.28
CA GLU A 478 -4.14 -42.56 -10.86
C GLU A 478 -3.07 -41.91 -9.98
N TRP A 479 -2.15 -41.17 -10.62
CA TRP A 479 -1.10 -40.44 -9.93
C TRP A 479 -1.54 -39.03 -9.55
N PHE A 480 -1.33 -38.68 -8.29
CA PHE A 480 -1.54 -37.35 -7.73
C PHE A 480 -0.24 -36.82 -7.14
N ALA A 481 -0.16 -35.49 -7.01
CA ALA A 481 0.95 -34.83 -6.33
C ALA A 481 0.49 -34.25 -4.99
N ARG A 482 1.32 -34.37 -3.96
CA ARG A 482 1.12 -33.72 -2.67
C ARG A 482 2.26 -32.75 -2.39
N PHE A 483 1.91 -31.58 -1.88
CA PHE A 483 2.86 -30.49 -1.64
C PHE A 483 2.94 -30.18 -0.15
N GLU A 484 4.16 -29.99 0.35
CA GLU A 484 4.36 -29.60 1.75
C GLU A 484 3.58 -28.31 2.05
N GLY A 485 2.80 -28.27 3.13
CA GLY A 485 1.99 -27.10 3.49
C GLY A 485 0.62 -26.98 2.80
N ASP A 486 0.26 -27.91 1.89
CA ASP A 486 -1.10 -28.02 1.34
C ASP A 486 -1.54 -29.49 1.31
N ALA A 487 -2.52 -29.83 2.15
CA ALA A 487 -2.96 -31.21 2.35
C ALA A 487 -3.84 -31.75 1.21
N ARG A 488 -4.14 -30.94 0.19
CA ARG A 488 -4.99 -31.34 -0.94
C ARG A 488 -4.16 -32.07 -1.99
N ASP A 489 -4.74 -33.12 -2.55
CA ASP A 489 -4.16 -33.80 -3.71
C ASP A 489 -4.27 -32.90 -4.94
N ALA A 490 -3.16 -32.77 -5.67
CA ALA A 490 -3.10 -32.08 -6.93
C ALA A 490 -3.23 -33.06 -8.08
N VAL A 491 -4.17 -32.78 -8.98
CA VAL A 491 -4.36 -33.54 -10.22
C VAL A 491 -3.19 -33.25 -11.14
N ILE A 492 -2.53 -34.30 -11.61
CA ILE A 492 -1.41 -34.19 -12.55
C ILE A 492 -1.98 -34.15 -13.98
N GLU A 493 -1.72 -33.08 -14.71
CA GLU A 493 -2.29 -32.90 -16.07
C GLU A 493 -1.54 -33.71 -17.15
N ASN A 494 -0.34 -34.19 -16.85
CA ASN A 494 0.52 -34.95 -17.76
C ASN A 494 1.11 -36.22 -17.11
N PRO A 495 0.27 -37.15 -16.60
CA PRO A 495 0.73 -38.33 -15.88
C PRO A 495 1.60 -39.27 -16.73
N GLN A 496 1.50 -39.19 -18.07
CA GLN A 496 2.33 -39.95 -19.01
C GLN A 496 3.85 -39.64 -18.91
N LEU A 497 4.24 -38.55 -18.25
CA LEU A 497 5.66 -38.24 -17.99
C LEU A 497 6.23 -38.94 -16.75
N ILE A 498 5.42 -39.73 -16.04
CA ILE A 498 5.87 -40.52 -14.90
C ILE A 498 6.49 -41.83 -15.42
N PRO A 499 7.79 -42.10 -15.17
CA PRO A 499 8.43 -43.33 -15.63
C PRO A 499 7.76 -44.60 -15.10
N SER A 500 7.68 -45.63 -15.94
CA SER A 500 7.22 -46.96 -15.54
C SER A 500 8.15 -47.53 -14.47
N GLY A 501 7.60 -47.80 -13.27
CA GLY A 501 8.37 -48.22 -12.09
C GLY A 501 8.57 -47.14 -11.03
N THR A 502 7.98 -45.95 -11.18
CA THR A 502 7.95 -44.93 -10.12
C THR A 502 7.20 -45.45 -8.89
N GLU A 503 7.81 -45.35 -7.72
CA GLU A 503 7.24 -45.79 -6.45
C GLU A 503 6.43 -44.67 -5.76
N GLU A 504 5.56 -45.07 -4.84
CA GLU A 504 4.83 -44.10 -4.03
C GLU A 504 5.78 -43.31 -3.12
N GLY A 505 5.61 -42.00 -3.08
CA GLY A 505 6.49 -41.09 -2.34
C GLY A 505 7.67 -40.56 -3.14
N THR A 506 7.88 -40.99 -4.40
CA THR A 506 8.92 -40.41 -5.26
C THR A 506 8.73 -38.90 -5.40
N LYS A 507 9.82 -38.15 -5.24
CA LYS A 507 9.81 -36.69 -5.34
C LYS A 507 9.83 -36.26 -6.81
N ALA A 508 9.16 -35.17 -7.12
CA ALA A 508 9.19 -34.57 -8.45
C ALA A 508 9.03 -33.05 -8.35
N ILE A 509 9.53 -32.34 -9.36
CA ILE A 509 9.30 -30.91 -9.55
C ILE A 509 8.09 -30.73 -10.45
N PHE A 510 7.15 -29.91 -9.98
CA PHE A 510 5.88 -29.62 -10.65
C PHE A 510 5.73 -28.12 -10.91
N TYR A 511 5.05 -27.77 -11.98
CA TYR A 511 4.52 -26.43 -12.22
C TYR A 511 3.04 -26.36 -11.83
N ILE A 512 2.65 -25.43 -10.96
CA ILE A 512 1.25 -25.29 -10.52
C ILE A 512 0.45 -24.52 -11.58
N VAL A 513 -0.31 -25.26 -12.38
CA VAL A 513 -1.13 -24.71 -13.48
C VAL A 513 -2.36 -23.98 -12.94
N TYR A 514 -2.93 -24.49 -11.85
CA TYR A 514 -4.14 -23.93 -11.28
C TYR A 514 -4.23 -24.21 -9.77
N GLN A 515 -4.71 -23.22 -9.02
CA GLN A 515 -5.01 -23.38 -7.61
C GLN A 515 -6.29 -22.61 -7.27
N SER A 516 -7.22 -23.28 -6.59
CA SER A 516 -8.42 -22.66 -6.03
C SER A 516 -8.87 -23.40 -4.78
N LYS A 517 -9.37 -22.66 -3.78
CA LYS A 517 -9.95 -23.26 -2.56
C LYS A 517 -11.17 -24.14 -2.83
N LYS A 518 -11.94 -23.86 -3.91
CA LYS A 518 -13.15 -24.63 -4.26
C LYS A 518 -12.89 -25.76 -5.27
N LYS A 519 -11.94 -25.59 -6.18
CA LYS A 519 -11.73 -26.46 -7.36
C LYS A 519 -10.45 -27.32 -7.29
N GLY A 520 -9.73 -27.30 -6.18
CA GLY A 520 -8.52 -28.10 -5.98
C GLY A 520 -7.26 -27.50 -6.62
N ILE A 521 -6.25 -28.34 -6.81
CA ILE A 521 -4.95 -27.99 -7.38
C ILE A 521 -4.75 -28.81 -8.65
N LYS A 522 -4.24 -28.17 -9.70
CA LYS A 522 -3.74 -28.86 -10.89
C LYS A 522 -2.27 -28.52 -11.11
N ALA A 523 -1.49 -29.53 -11.42
CA ALA A 523 -0.05 -29.40 -11.59
C ALA A 523 0.43 -30.18 -12.81
N ARG A 524 1.53 -29.72 -13.39
CA ARG A 524 2.23 -30.39 -14.50
C ARG A 524 3.59 -30.86 -13.99
N ILE A 525 3.94 -32.12 -14.19
CA ILE A 525 5.29 -32.62 -13.91
C ILE A 525 6.28 -31.94 -14.86
N LEU A 526 7.35 -31.39 -14.29
CA LEU A 526 8.51 -30.90 -15.02
C LEU A 526 9.65 -31.93 -15.02
N LYS A 527 9.91 -32.55 -13.86
CA LYS A 527 11.00 -33.52 -13.68
C LYS A 527 10.74 -34.44 -12.50
N VAL A 528 10.86 -35.75 -12.67
CA VAL A 528 10.91 -36.72 -11.56
C VAL A 528 12.33 -36.72 -10.98
N LEU A 529 12.43 -36.65 -9.65
CA LEU A 529 13.70 -36.70 -8.92
C LEU A 529 13.93 -38.16 -8.52
N SER A 530 14.88 -38.82 -9.18
CA SER A 530 15.32 -40.19 -8.89
C SER A 530 15.97 -40.30 -7.52
#